data_AF-A0A376TIH5-F1
#
_entry.id   AF-A0A376TIH5-F1
#
_cell.length_a   1.000
_cell.length_b   1.000
_cell.length_c   1.000
_cell.angle_alpha   90.00
_cell.angle_beta   90.00
_cell.angle_gamma   90.00
#
_symmetry.space_group_name_H-M   'P 1'
#
loop_
_entity.id
_entity.type
_entity.pdbx_description
1 polymer ?
#
loop_
_entity_poly.entity_id
_entity_poly.type
_entity_poly.pdbx_seq_one_letter_code
_entity_poly.pdbx_strand_id
1 'polypeptide(L)'
;MRELNPAGRRRIVILVTKEAHCLGDLLMKANYGGLDVEIAAVIGNHDTLRSLVERFDIPFELVSHEGLSRNEHDQKMADAIDAYQPDYVVLAKYMRVLTPEFVARFPNKIINIHHSFLPAFIGARPYHQAYERGVKIIGATAHYVNDNLDEGPIIMQDVIHVDHTYTAEDMMRAGRDVEKNVLSRALYKVLAQRVFVYGNRTIIL
;
A
#
# COMPACT_ATOMS: atom_id res chain seq x y z
N MET A 1 23.86 15.30 13.60
CA MET A 1 22.76 15.95 14.33
C MET A 1 21.51 15.76 13.48
N ARG A 2 20.50 15.02 13.94
CA ARG A 2 19.23 14.90 13.19
C ARG A 2 18.37 16.11 13.54
N GLU A 3 18.14 16.97 12.55
CA GLU A 3 17.23 18.12 12.67
C GLU A 3 15.82 17.62 12.94
N LEU A 4 15.20 18.17 13.99
CA LEU A 4 13.77 18.08 14.21
C LEU A 4 13.11 18.96 13.15
N ASN A 5 12.74 18.35 12.02
CA ASN A 5 12.05 19.07 10.95
C ASN A 5 10.70 19.58 11.48
N PRO A 6 10.34 20.86 11.33
CA PRO A 6 9.08 21.40 11.85
C PRO A 6 7.87 20.71 11.20
N ALA A 7 6.78 20.64 11.96
CA ALA A 7 5.59 19.82 11.74
C ALA A 7 4.72 20.27 10.55
N GLY A 8 5.15 19.95 9.33
CA GLY A 8 4.30 19.96 8.14
C GLY A 8 3.50 18.66 8.01
N ARG A 9 2.32 18.74 7.38
CA ARG A 9 1.54 17.54 7.02
C ARG A 9 2.40 16.67 6.10
N ARG A 10 2.56 15.39 6.43
CA ARG A 10 3.38 14.47 5.65
C ARG A 10 2.80 14.32 4.25
N ARG A 11 3.67 14.32 3.25
CA ARG A 11 3.30 14.28 1.84
C ARG A 11 3.51 12.88 1.27
N ILE A 12 2.47 12.30 0.69
CA ILE A 12 2.52 10.94 0.12
C ILE A 12 2.14 10.92 -1.35
N VAL A 13 2.69 9.96 -2.07
CA VAL A 13 2.20 9.53 -3.39
C VAL A 13 1.62 8.13 -3.27
N ILE A 14 0.43 7.91 -3.82
CA ILE A 14 -0.25 6.62 -3.76
C ILE A 14 -0.17 5.94 -5.13
N LEU A 15 0.32 4.70 -5.17
CA LEU A 15 0.35 3.87 -6.38
C LEU A 15 -0.83 2.90 -6.38
N VAL A 16 -1.50 2.79 -7.52
CA VAL A 16 -2.72 1.97 -7.68
C VAL A 16 -2.75 1.21 -8.99
N THR A 17 -3.54 0.12 -9.02
CA THR A 17 -3.84 -0.61 -10.26
C THR A 17 -5.29 -0.41 -10.67
N LYS A 18 -6.21 -1.28 -10.23
CA LYS A 18 -7.64 -1.21 -10.60
C LYS A 18 -8.58 -1.28 -9.39
N GLU A 19 -8.09 -1.77 -8.26
CA GLU A 19 -8.92 -1.97 -7.07
C GLU A 19 -9.01 -0.68 -6.24
N ALA A 20 -10.24 -0.23 -5.97
CA ALA A 20 -10.49 1.08 -5.39
C ALA A 20 -10.54 1.10 -3.85
N HIS A 21 -10.73 -0.04 -3.17
CA HIS A 21 -11.14 -0.05 -1.76
C HIS A 21 -10.10 0.54 -0.80
N CYS A 22 -8.82 0.23 -0.98
CA CYS A 22 -7.75 0.84 -0.18
C CYS A 22 -7.58 2.33 -0.52
N LEU A 23 -7.55 2.68 -1.80
CA LEU A 23 -7.44 4.08 -2.24
C LEU A 23 -8.60 4.93 -1.70
N GLY A 24 -9.84 4.48 -1.87
CA GLY A 24 -11.04 5.19 -1.47
C GLY A 24 -11.11 5.44 0.03
N ASP A 25 -10.68 4.47 0.85
CA ASP A 25 -10.59 4.64 2.31
C ASP A 25 -9.59 5.75 2.68
N LEU A 26 -8.42 5.78 2.02
CA LEU A 26 -7.40 6.81 2.25
C LEU A 26 -7.86 8.20 1.79
N LEU A 27 -8.46 8.31 0.59
CA LEU A 27 -9.00 9.57 0.06
C LEU A 27 -10.05 10.15 1.01
N MET A 28 -11.02 9.32 1.44
CA MET A 28 -12.06 9.74 2.37
C MET A 28 -11.46 10.22 3.69
N LYS A 29 -10.58 9.42 4.31
CA LYS A 29 -9.92 9.76 5.58
C LYS A 29 -9.08 11.03 5.49
N ALA A 30 -8.35 11.25 4.41
CA ALA A 30 -7.59 12.47 4.20
C ALA A 30 -8.50 13.70 4.07
N ASN A 31 -9.63 13.56 3.36
CA ASN A 31 -10.59 14.62 3.07
C ASN A 31 -11.36 15.09 4.32
N TYR A 32 -11.87 14.19 5.15
CA TYR A 32 -12.58 14.58 6.39
C TYR A 32 -11.66 14.84 7.58
N GLY A 33 -10.33 14.67 7.43
CA GLY A 33 -9.34 14.88 8.49
C GLY A 33 -9.13 13.69 9.43
N GLY A 34 -9.62 12.50 9.07
CA GLY A 34 -9.35 11.24 9.80
C GLY A 34 -7.92 10.71 9.60
N LEU A 35 -7.19 11.21 8.61
CA LEU A 35 -5.77 10.97 8.42
C LEU A 35 -5.05 12.29 8.13
N ASP A 36 -4.08 12.65 8.97
CA ASP A 36 -3.32 13.89 8.80
C ASP A 36 -2.19 13.73 7.77
N VAL A 37 -2.59 13.72 6.48
CA VAL A 37 -1.70 13.52 5.34
C VAL A 37 -2.05 14.41 4.15
N GLU A 38 -1.04 14.89 3.44
CA GLU A 38 -1.19 15.48 2.12
C GLU A 38 -1.01 14.37 1.06
N ILE A 39 -2.05 14.10 0.27
CA ILE A 39 -1.94 13.21 -0.88
C ILE A 39 -1.53 14.06 -2.08
N ALA A 40 -0.24 14.02 -2.42
CA ALA A 40 0.32 14.85 -3.48
C ALA A 40 -0.14 14.44 -4.88
N ALA A 41 -0.25 13.14 -5.11
CA ALA A 41 -0.72 12.55 -6.35
C ALA A 41 -1.12 11.08 -6.13
N VAL A 42 -1.95 10.59 -7.05
CA VAL A 42 -2.19 9.17 -7.25
C VAL A 42 -1.64 8.79 -8.62
N ILE A 43 -0.82 7.75 -8.68
CA ILE A 43 -0.21 7.29 -9.93
C ILE A 43 -0.70 5.87 -10.22
N GLY A 44 -1.37 5.70 -11.35
CA GLY A 44 -1.93 4.43 -11.78
C GLY A 44 -1.22 3.86 -12.99
N ASN A 45 -1.08 2.52 -13.03
CA ASN A 45 -0.71 1.82 -14.27
C ASN A 45 -1.91 1.53 -15.20
N HIS A 46 -3.10 1.97 -14.78
CA HIS A 46 -4.35 2.02 -15.54
C HIS A 46 -5.11 3.30 -15.18
N ASP A 47 -5.98 3.77 -16.08
CA ASP A 47 -6.77 4.99 -15.86
C ASP A 47 -8.05 4.77 -15.05
N THR A 48 -8.34 3.52 -14.67
CA THR A 48 -9.61 3.09 -14.07
C THR A 48 -10.04 3.92 -12.85
N LEU A 49 -9.09 4.40 -12.06
CA LEU A 49 -9.36 5.11 -10.81
C LEU A 49 -9.24 6.63 -10.92
N ARG A 50 -8.91 7.19 -12.11
CA ARG A 50 -8.76 8.64 -12.33
C ARG A 50 -9.97 9.42 -11.84
N SER A 51 -11.15 9.04 -12.33
CA SER A 51 -12.40 9.75 -12.01
C SER A 51 -12.78 9.71 -10.52
N LEU A 52 -12.27 8.74 -9.76
CA LEU A 52 -12.44 8.71 -8.30
C LEU A 52 -11.51 9.73 -7.65
N VAL A 53 -10.25 9.78 -8.06
CA VAL A 53 -9.21 10.66 -7.48
C VAL A 53 -9.50 12.12 -7.75
N GLU A 54 -9.87 12.46 -8.99
CA GLU A 54 -10.14 13.84 -9.39
C GLU A 54 -11.34 14.46 -8.65
N ARG A 55 -12.27 13.65 -8.11
CA ARG A 55 -13.37 14.13 -7.25
C ARG A 55 -12.91 14.66 -5.88
N PHE A 56 -11.68 14.35 -5.49
CA PHE A 56 -11.04 14.86 -4.28
C PHE A 56 -10.01 15.96 -4.59
N ASP A 57 -10.02 16.51 -5.82
CA ASP A 57 -9.10 17.55 -6.27
C ASP A 57 -7.60 17.17 -6.15
N ILE A 58 -7.31 15.86 -6.28
CA ILE A 58 -5.94 15.32 -6.23
C ILE A 58 -5.46 15.01 -7.67
N PRO A 59 -4.20 15.32 -8.02
CA PRO A 59 -3.62 14.94 -9.31
C PRO A 59 -3.63 13.42 -9.52
N PHE A 60 -4.08 12.99 -10.71
CA PHE A 60 -3.94 11.60 -11.16
C PHE A 60 -3.02 11.50 -12.38
N GLU A 61 -1.96 10.70 -12.26
CA GLU A 61 -1.01 10.45 -13.34
C GLU A 61 -1.13 9.01 -13.84
N LEU A 62 -1.27 8.85 -15.16
CA LEU A 62 -1.27 7.54 -15.81
C LEU A 62 0.12 7.23 -16.33
N VAL A 63 0.76 6.22 -15.75
CA VAL A 63 2.02 5.67 -16.26
C VAL A 63 1.75 4.24 -16.69
N SER A 64 1.29 4.07 -17.93
CA SER A 64 0.99 2.75 -18.49
C SER A 64 2.25 1.88 -18.57
N HIS A 65 2.06 0.59 -18.33
CA HIS A 65 3.10 -0.43 -18.46
C HIS A 65 3.08 -1.10 -19.85
N GLU A 66 2.10 -0.78 -20.69
CA GLU A 66 1.95 -1.38 -22.01
C GLU A 66 3.11 -1.00 -22.93
N GLY A 67 3.69 -2.01 -23.58
CA GLY A 67 4.83 -1.82 -24.50
C GLY A 67 6.16 -1.48 -23.82
N LEU A 68 6.25 -1.54 -22.48
CA LEU A 68 7.46 -1.27 -21.73
C LEU A 68 7.98 -2.54 -21.05
N SER A 69 9.30 -2.68 -20.98
CA SER A 69 9.92 -3.60 -20.04
C SER A 69 9.63 -3.16 -18.60
N ARG A 70 9.82 -4.07 -17.65
CA ARG A 70 9.63 -3.76 -16.22
C ARG A 70 10.53 -2.59 -15.77
N ASN A 71 11.81 -2.61 -16.18
CA ASN A 71 12.77 -1.58 -15.78
C ASN A 71 12.42 -0.21 -16.38
N GLU A 72 11.97 -0.15 -17.63
CA GLU A 72 11.51 1.10 -18.25
C GLU A 72 10.26 1.65 -17.58
N HIS A 73 9.31 0.77 -17.21
CA HIS A 73 8.11 1.17 -16.49
C HIS A 73 8.44 1.70 -15.10
N ASP A 74 9.26 0.99 -14.33
CA ASP A 74 9.66 1.37 -12.99
C ASP A 74 10.46 2.69 -12.99
N GLN A 75 11.33 2.92 -13.98
CA GLN A 75 12.03 4.19 -14.13
C GLN A 75 11.05 5.36 -14.34
N LYS A 76 10.08 5.21 -15.26
CA LYS A 76 9.05 6.24 -15.48
C LYS A 76 8.18 6.48 -14.25
N MET A 77 7.79 5.41 -13.55
CA MET A 77 7.07 5.51 -12.29
C MET A 77 7.87 6.30 -11.25
N ALA A 78 9.15 6.00 -11.09
CA ALA A 78 10.01 6.68 -10.12
C ALA A 78 10.21 8.16 -10.47
N ASP A 79 10.40 8.49 -11.75
CA ASP A 79 10.52 9.88 -12.19
C ASP A 79 9.23 10.68 -11.96
N ALA A 80 8.07 10.06 -12.20
CA ALA A 80 6.76 10.64 -11.89
C ALA A 80 6.59 10.88 -10.38
N ILE A 81 6.97 9.90 -9.54
CA ILE A 81 6.91 10.03 -8.08
C ILE A 81 7.80 11.17 -7.58
N ASP A 82 9.04 11.25 -8.07
CA ASP A 82 10.03 12.24 -7.62
C ASP A 82 9.61 13.69 -7.92
N ALA A 83 8.84 13.91 -8.99
CA ALA A 83 8.29 15.22 -9.31
C ALA A 83 7.39 15.79 -8.18
N TYR A 84 6.82 14.92 -7.34
CA TYR A 84 5.99 15.31 -6.20
C TYR A 84 6.74 15.35 -4.87
N GLN A 85 8.02 14.96 -4.81
CA GLN A 85 8.87 14.98 -3.62
C GLN A 85 8.22 14.39 -2.34
N PRO A 86 7.71 13.15 -2.36
CA PRO A 86 7.01 12.59 -1.20
C PRO A 86 7.92 12.18 -0.04
N ASP A 87 7.38 12.25 1.18
CA ASP A 87 7.93 11.58 2.35
C ASP A 87 7.81 10.04 2.20
N TYR A 88 6.65 9.56 1.72
CA TYR A 88 6.34 8.14 1.57
C TYR A 88 5.63 7.81 0.24
N VAL A 89 5.87 6.61 -0.26
CA VAL A 89 5.15 6.01 -1.39
C VAL A 89 4.25 4.91 -0.85
N VAL A 90 2.97 4.94 -1.17
CA VAL A 90 1.99 3.98 -0.64
C VAL A 90 1.45 3.11 -1.77
N LEU A 91 1.67 1.80 -1.69
CA LEU A 91 1.13 0.83 -2.64
C LEU A 91 -0.27 0.42 -2.20
N ALA A 92 -1.30 1.15 -2.63
CA ALA A 92 -2.69 0.83 -2.32
C ALA A 92 -3.23 -0.18 -3.35
N LYS A 93 -2.87 -1.46 -3.15
CA LYS A 93 -3.20 -2.56 -4.07
C LYS A 93 -2.62 -2.34 -5.48
N TYR A 94 -1.36 -1.92 -5.51
CA TYR A 94 -0.55 -1.90 -6.72
C TYR A 94 -0.06 -3.31 -7.03
N MET A 95 -0.41 -3.85 -8.20
CA MET A 95 -0.29 -5.27 -8.52
C MET A 95 0.93 -5.62 -9.38
N ARG A 96 1.93 -4.75 -9.44
CA ARG A 96 3.17 -5.00 -10.17
C ARG A 96 4.32 -5.17 -9.18
N VAL A 97 5.20 -6.13 -9.49
CA VAL A 97 6.44 -6.35 -8.75
C VAL A 97 7.41 -5.20 -9.07
N LEU A 98 7.89 -4.53 -8.02
CA LEU A 98 8.89 -3.47 -8.11
C LEU A 98 10.29 -4.05 -8.26
N THR A 99 11.14 -3.44 -9.08
CA THR A 99 12.55 -3.84 -9.18
C THR A 99 13.36 -3.36 -7.97
N PRO A 100 14.49 -4.01 -7.65
CA PRO A 100 15.40 -3.54 -6.61
C PRO A 100 15.88 -2.09 -6.85
N GLU A 101 16.10 -1.69 -8.11
CA GLU A 101 16.49 -0.32 -8.46
C GLU A 101 15.41 0.70 -8.09
N PHE A 102 14.14 0.36 -8.28
CA PHE A 102 13.02 1.19 -7.84
C PHE A 102 12.98 1.32 -6.33
N VAL A 103 13.11 0.19 -5.61
CA VAL A 103 13.08 0.16 -4.14
C VAL A 103 14.24 0.97 -3.55
N ALA A 104 15.43 0.87 -4.14
CA ALA A 104 16.63 1.61 -3.74
C ALA A 104 16.49 3.14 -3.87
N ARG A 105 15.61 3.63 -4.75
CA ARG A 105 15.33 5.06 -4.91
C ARG A 105 14.49 5.63 -3.77
N PHE A 106 13.73 4.78 -3.07
CA PHE A 106 12.84 5.17 -1.97
C PHE A 106 13.12 4.35 -0.69
N PRO A 107 14.36 4.41 -0.14
CA PRO A 107 14.78 3.53 0.94
C PRO A 107 13.97 3.80 2.21
N ASN A 108 13.31 2.76 2.74
CA ASN A 108 12.41 2.83 3.90
C ASN A 108 11.24 3.82 3.75
N LYS A 109 10.84 4.13 2.51
CA LYS A 109 9.74 5.06 2.22
C LYS A 109 8.53 4.39 1.57
N ILE A 110 8.66 3.16 1.08
CA ILE A 110 7.58 2.45 0.39
C ILE A 110 6.80 1.60 1.40
N ILE A 111 5.50 1.81 1.48
CA ILE A 111 4.58 1.06 2.36
C ILE A 111 3.59 0.31 1.48
N ASN A 112 3.47 -0.99 1.70
CA ASN A 112 2.59 -1.88 0.94
C ASN A 112 1.48 -2.45 1.80
N ILE A 113 0.32 -2.73 1.19
CA ILE A 113 -0.71 -3.60 1.76
C ILE A 113 -0.71 -4.95 1.05
N HIS A 114 -0.27 -5.98 1.75
CA HIS A 114 -0.36 -7.36 1.31
C HIS A 114 -1.67 -7.98 1.82
N HIS A 115 -2.35 -8.76 0.97
CA HIS A 115 -3.71 -9.26 1.19
C HIS A 115 -3.77 -10.65 1.79
N SER A 116 -2.76 -10.95 2.60
CA SER A 116 -2.65 -12.14 3.43
C SER A 116 -2.10 -11.77 4.80
N PHE A 117 -2.29 -12.68 5.75
CA PHE A 117 -1.61 -12.61 7.04
C PHE A 117 -0.21 -13.23 6.87
N LEU A 118 0.77 -12.40 6.54
CA LEU A 118 2.16 -12.84 6.33
C LEU A 118 2.71 -13.52 7.60
N PRO A 119 3.54 -14.57 7.47
CA PRO A 119 4.14 -15.08 6.22
C PRO A 119 3.26 -16.10 5.46
N ALA A 120 2.00 -16.31 5.85
CA ALA A 120 1.15 -17.28 5.16
C ALA A 120 0.67 -16.76 3.79
N PHE A 121 0.55 -17.66 2.82
CA PHE A 121 -0.03 -17.39 1.48
C PHE A 121 0.67 -16.25 0.72
N ILE A 122 2.00 -16.34 0.59
CA ILE A 122 2.79 -15.43 -0.27
C ILE A 122 2.46 -15.71 -1.75
N GLY A 123 2.61 -14.69 -2.59
CA GLY A 123 2.47 -14.81 -4.04
C GLY A 123 1.03 -14.66 -4.54
N ALA A 124 0.71 -15.32 -5.65
CA ALA A 124 -0.54 -15.08 -6.38
C ALA A 124 -1.77 -15.71 -5.71
N ARG A 125 -2.91 -15.01 -5.78
CA ARG A 125 -4.25 -15.49 -5.38
C ARG A 125 -4.33 -16.05 -3.93
N PRO A 126 -3.87 -15.32 -2.89
CA PRO A 126 -3.86 -15.82 -1.51
C PRO A 126 -5.25 -16.18 -0.97
N TYR A 127 -6.33 -15.50 -1.39
CA TYR A 127 -7.69 -15.89 -0.99
C TYR A 127 -8.13 -17.26 -1.55
N HIS A 128 -7.63 -17.65 -2.72
CA HIS A 128 -7.88 -18.99 -3.25
C HIS A 128 -7.09 -20.03 -2.46
N GLN A 129 -5.82 -19.74 -2.16
CA GLN A 129 -5.00 -20.61 -1.31
C GLN A 129 -5.61 -20.79 0.09
N ALA A 130 -6.13 -19.71 0.67
CA ALA A 130 -6.82 -19.73 1.96
C ALA A 130 -8.09 -20.61 1.94
N TYR A 131 -8.91 -20.45 0.90
CA TYR A 131 -10.11 -21.28 0.69
C TYR A 131 -9.76 -22.75 0.53
N GLU A 132 -8.82 -23.10 -0.36
CA GLU A 132 -8.36 -24.47 -0.58
C GLU A 132 -7.78 -25.11 0.69
N ARG A 133 -7.07 -24.31 1.51
CA ARG A 133 -6.50 -24.77 2.77
C ARG A 133 -7.54 -24.93 3.89
N GLY A 134 -8.73 -24.37 3.74
CA GLY A 134 -9.83 -24.45 4.69
C GLY A 134 -9.63 -23.63 5.97
N VAL A 135 -8.91 -22.51 5.88
CA VAL A 135 -8.60 -21.66 7.04
C VAL A 135 -9.85 -21.12 7.71
N LYS A 136 -9.73 -20.72 8.98
CA LYS A 136 -10.80 -20.09 9.77
C LYS A 136 -10.56 -18.62 10.06
N ILE A 137 -9.42 -18.12 9.59
CA ILE A 137 -9.07 -16.70 9.60
C ILE A 137 -8.39 -16.36 8.29
N ILE A 138 -8.68 -15.16 7.78
CA ILE A 138 -7.91 -14.49 6.73
C ILE A 138 -7.48 -13.13 7.25
N GLY A 139 -6.45 -12.54 6.66
CA GLY A 139 -5.93 -11.26 7.15
C GLY A 139 -5.23 -10.46 6.08
N ALA A 140 -4.72 -9.31 6.49
CA ALA A 140 -3.90 -8.44 5.67
C ALA A 140 -2.71 -7.92 6.49
N THR A 141 -1.65 -7.56 5.78
CA THR A 141 -0.39 -7.11 6.38
C THR A 141 0.09 -5.84 5.70
N ALA A 142 0.21 -4.75 6.45
CA ALA A 142 0.92 -3.56 6.00
C ALA A 142 2.37 -3.62 6.45
N HIS A 143 3.30 -3.39 5.53
CA HIS A 143 4.73 -3.51 5.77
C HIS A 143 5.52 -2.51 4.92
N TYR A 144 6.74 -2.21 5.32
CA TYR A 144 7.71 -1.54 4.45
C TYR A 144 8.16 -2.49 3.34
N VAL A 145 8.39 -1.98 2.12
CA VAL A 145 8.99 -2.77 1.03
C VAL A 145 10.52 -2.73 1.16
N ASN A 146 11.16 -3.87 0.93
CA ASN A 146 12.61 -4.02 0.76
C ASN A 146 12.88 -4.88 -0.49
N ASP A 147 14.14 -5.27 -0.69
CA ASP A 147 14.56 -6.05 -1.87
C ASP A 147 14.00 -7.49 -1.89
N ASN A 148 13.46 -7.97 -0.76
CA ASN A 148 12.87 -9.28 -0.64
C ASN A 148 11.33 -9.17 -0.77
N LEU A 149 10.78 -9.86 -1.76
CA LEU A 149 9.35 -9.81 -2.05
C LEU A 149 8.52 -10.23 -0.83
N ASP A 150 7.62 -9.35 -0.38
CA ASP A 150 6.69 -9.57 0.76
C ASP A 150 7.37 -9.89 2.11
N GLU A 151 8.65 -9.53 2.29
CA GLU A 151 9.42 -9.86 3.50
C GLU A 151 9.88 -8.65 4.31
N GLY A 152 9.49 -7.43 3.92
CA GLY A 152 9.94 -6.24 4.63
C GLY A 152 9.31 -6.05 6.01
N PRO A 153 9.83 -5.08 6.81
CA PRO A 153 9.41 -4.87 8.18
C PRO A 153 7.90 -4.63 8.31
N ILE A 154 7.21 -5.55 9.00
CA ILE A 154 5.76 -5.47 9.24
C ILE A 154 5.45 -4.28 10.15
N ILE A 155 4.45 -3.47 9.78
CA ILE A 155 3.96 -2.31 10.54
C ILE A 155 2.67 -2.67 11.29
N MET A 156 1.76 -3.37 10.60
CA MET A 156 0.41 -3.66 11.11
C MET A 156 -0.12 -4.95 10.46
N GLN A 157 -0.80 -5.77 11.24
CA GLN A 157 -1.58 -6.91 10.76
C GLN A 157 -2.95 -6.92 11.43
N ASP A 158 -3.94 -7.45 10.74
CA ASP A 158 -5.25 -7.73 11.31
C ASP A 158 -5.89 -8.91 10.59
N VAL A 159 -6.91 -9.50 11.22
CA VAL A 159 -7.60 -10.69 10.73
C VAL A 159 -9.11 -10.57 10.86
N ILE A 160 -9.81 -11.35 10.04
CA ILE A 160 -11.24 -11.65 10.22
C ILE A 160 -11.45 -13.14 10.26
N HIS A 161 -12.51 -13.55 10.95
CA HIS A 161 -12.94 -14.94 10.98
C HIS A 161 -13.73 -15.25 9.71
N VAL A 162 -13.50 -16.45 9.17
CA VAL A 162 -14.25 -17.03 8.07
C VAL A 162 -14.62 -18.46 8.42
N ASP A 163 -15.64 -19.00 7.79
CA ASP A 163 -16.04 -20.38 8.00
C ASP A 163 -16.25 -21.13 6.68
N HIS A 164 -16.82 -22.33 6.76
CA HIS A 164 -17.02 -23.22 5.62
C HIS A 164 -18.12 -22.75 4.65
N THR A 165 -18.88 -21.71 5.00
CA THR A 165 -19.92 -21.15 4.14
C THR A 165 -19.37 -20.15 3.13
N TYR A 166 -18.14 -19.66 3.33
CA TYR A 166 -17.48 -18.69 2.46
C TYR A 166 -16.90 -19.38 1.23
N THR A 167 -17.18 -18.83 0.05
CA THR A 167 -16.39 -19.11 -1.16
C THR A 167 -15.09 -18.31 -1.17
N ALA A 168 -14.15 -18.64 -2.07
CA ALA A 168 -12.94 -17.83 -2.28
C ALA A 168 -13.28 -16.37 -2.66
N GLU A 169 -14.39 -16.14 -3.38
CA GLU A 169 -14.85 -14.79 -3.71
C GLU A 169 -15.40 -14.06 -2.48
N ASP A 170 -16.14 -14.74 -1.61
CA ASP A 170 -16.63 -14.16 -0.36
C ASP A 170 -15.47 -13.81 0.58
N MET A 171 -14.44 -14.67 0.66
CA MET A 171 -13.21 -14.37 1.40
C MET A 171 -12.51 -13.14 0.84
N MET A 172 -12.43 -13.00 -0.49
CA MET A 172 -11.86 -11.81 -1.11
C MET A 172 -12.67 -10.54 -0.81
N ARG A 173 -14.00 -10.61 -0.89
CA ARG A 173 -14.89 -9.48 -0.58
C ARG A 173 -14.73 -9.04 0.88
N ALA A 174 -14.73 -9.99 1.82
CA ALA A 174 -14.53 -9.71 3.23
C ALA A 174 -13.10 -9.22 3.54
N GLY A 175 -12.11 -9.75 2.81
CA GLY A 175 -10.71 -9.36 2.91
C GLY A 175 -10.45 -7.89 2.59
N ARG A 176 -11.19 -7.30 1.63
CA ARG A 176 -11.07 -5.87 1.28
C ARG A 176 -11.24 -4.93 2.47
N ASP A 177 -12.12 -5.28 3.41
CA ASP A 177 -12.34 -4.49 4.62
C ASP A 177 -11.15 -4.58 5.58
N VAL A 178 -10.50 -5.73 5.67
CA VAL A 178 -9.28 -5.88 6.47
C VAL A 178 -8.13 -5.13 5.84
N GLU A 179 -7.95 -5.25 4.53
CA GLU A 179 -6.87 -4.58 3.78
C GLU A 179 -6.91 -3.05 3.99
N LYS A 180 -8.05 -2.41 3.74
CA LYS A 180 -8.17 -0.94 3.85
C LYS A 180 -7.97 -0.45 5.30
N ASN A 181 -8.48 -1.20 6.29
CA ASN A 181 -8.30 -0.87 7.70
C ASN A 181 -6.86 -1.04 8.17
N VAL A 182 -6.19 -2.13 7.77
CA VAL A 182 -4.78 -2.37 8.09
C VAL A 182 -3.90 -1.29 7.49
N LEU A 183 -4.09 -0.95 6.21
CA LEU A 183 -3.28 0.09 5.55
C LEU A 183 -3.47 1.45 6.21
N SER A 184 -4.71 1.89 6.43
CA SER A 184 -4.98 3.19 7.04
C SER A 184 -4.46 3.30 8.48
N ARG A 185 -4.57 2.24 9.29
CA ARG A 185 -4.00 2.19 10.65
C ARG A 185 -2.47 2.18 10.64
N ALA A 186 -1.85 1.51 9.69
CA ALA A 186 -0.41 1.55 9.50
C ALA A 186 0.07 2.97 9.17
N LEU A 187 -0.58 3.64 8.20
CA LEU A 187 -0.26 5.01 7.83
C LEU A 187 -0.47 5.98 9.00
N TYR A 188 -1.55 5.84 9.76
CA TYR A 188 -1.75 6.66 10.96
C TYR A 188 -0.53 6.62 11.91
N LYS A 189 0.04 5.42 12.15
CA LYS A 189 1.22 5.25 12.98
C LYS A 189 2.49 5.83 12.33
N VAL A 190 2.68 5.58 11.04
CA VAL A 190 3.87 6.05 10.31
C VAL A 190 3.89 7.58 10.25
N LEU A 191 2.78 8.20 9.89
CA LEU A 191 2.68 9.66 9.73
C LEU A 191 2.81 10.39 11.06
N ALA A 192 2.35 9.77 12.16
CA ALA A 192 2.60 10.24 13.52
C ALA A 192 4.05 10.00 14.01
N GLN A 193 4.95 9.49 13.17
CA GLN A 193 6.34 9.17 13.48
C GLN A 193 6.50 8.19 14.65
N ARG A 194 5.56 7.25 14.78
CA ARG A 194 5.54 6.24 15.85
C ARG A 194 6.09 4.89 15.40
N VAL A 195 6.75 4.83 14.25
CA VAL A 195 7.28 3.58 13.67
C VAL A 195 8.77 3.73 13.44
N PHE A 196 9.56 2.90 14.11
CA PHE A 196 11.01 2.83 13.93
C PHE A 196 11.39 1.47 13.35
N VAL A 197 12.13 1.46 12.25
CA VAL A 197 12.67 0.22 11.67
C VAL A 197 13.97 -0.14 12.38
N TYR A 198 14.08 -1.38 12.87
CA TYR A 198 15.29 -1.94 13.46
C TYR A 198 15.53 -3.35 12.90
N GLY A 199 16.57 -3.50 12.08
CA GLY A 199 16.74 -4.70 11.26
C GLY A 199 15.52 -4.90 10.35
N ASN A 200 14.98 -6.11 10.30
CA ASN A 200 13.78 -6.42 9.52
C ASN A 200 12.47 -6.37 10.35
N ARG A 201 12.42 -5.51 11.37
CA ARG A 201 11.27 -5.38 12.29
C ARG A 201 10.94 -3.91 12.54
N THR A 202 9.73 -3.65 13.01
CA THR A 202 9.33 -2.32 13.46
C THR A 202 9.13 -2.29 14.97
N ILE A 203 9.44 -1.14 15.57
CA ILE A 203 9.08 -0.77 16.95
C ILE A 203 7.96 0.27 16.82
N ILE A 204 6.82 0.00 17.47
CA ILE A 204 5.63 0.85 17.44
C ILE A 204 5.46 1.55 18.79
N LEU A 205 5.41 2.89 18.79
CA LEU A 205 5.23 3.73 19.98
C LEU A 205 3.76 4.11 20.24
#